data_AF-A0A561EJH7-F1
#
_entry.id   AF-A0A561EJH7-F1
#
_cell.length_a   1.000
_cell.length_b   1.000
_cell.length_c   1.000
_cell.angle_alpha   90.00
_cell.angle_beta   90.00
_cell.angle_gamma   90.00
#
_symmetry.space_group_name_H-M   'P 1'
#
loop_
_entity.id
_entity.type
_entity.pdbx_description
1 polymer ?
#
loop_
_entity_poly.entity_id
_entity_poly.type
_entity_poly.pdbx_seq_one_letter_code
_entity_poly.pdbx_strand_id
1 'polypeptide(L)'
;MAADPTVVSMTRSSRQTCTVIRFPRDNPAATKERPLIVMVDCGTTSADPPPVADLVPEASKGVRRVDYLFLTGPTRSHYNALPGIPTGFEFGTVCVAGSVEQYGAAQAWLNARGAIELPAPYGNAFGPYLSRGSAQLYILAVNASGDRNAADPAVNAMVLLLTYGTNGVLLLGDATSETWLLAKARLETGGTGNALKGLTSIALVGHPDAASAVGAPWIDAPGWEVTDIAVGPDPVGATHQPVRVAQVAIPGEGRPSASPLVLDFPTSAPEVPRAVVAG
;
A
#
# COMPACT_ATOMS: atom_id res chain seq x y z
N MET A 1 -18.06 18.78 -15.30
CA MET A 1 -18.28 18.21 -13.95
C MET A 1 -16.95 17.62 -13.49
N ALA A 2 -16.51 17.91 -12.27
CA ALA A 2 -15.24 17.39 -11.76
C ALA A 2 -15.38 15.89 -11.47
N ALA A 3 -14.39 15.09 -11.86
CA ALA A 3 -14.34 13.67 -11.52
C ALA A 3 -14.15 13.50 -9.99
N ASP A 4 -14.76 12.46 -9.41
CA ASP A 4 -14.49 12.07 -8.01
C ASP A 4 -13.02 11.57 -7.96
N PRO A 5 -12.11 12.22 -7.21
CA PRO A 5 -10.70 11.88 -7.27
C PRO A 5 -10.42 10.53 -6.59
N THR A 6 -9.41 9.82 -7.11
CA THR A 6 -8.74 8.76 -6.36
C THR A 6 -7.87 9.41 -5.29
N VAL A 7 -8.11 9.05 -4.03
CA VAL A 7 -7.33 9.56 -2.89
C VAL A 7 -6.49 8.42 -2.36
N VAL A 8 -5.18 8.66 -2.25
CA VAL A 8 -4.24 7.74 -1.63
C VAL A 8 -3.76 8.40 -0.36
N SER A 9 -4.27 7.91 0.77
CA SER A 9 -3.91 8.37 2.10
C SER A 9 -2.83 7.47 2.65
N MET A 10 -1.65 8.02 2.93
CA MET A 10 -0.53 7.30 3.52
C MET A 10 -0.24 7.85 4.91
N THR A 11 0.03 6.95 5.86
CA THR A 11 0.52 7.37 7.17
C THR A 11 1.89 8.05 7.02
N ARG A 12 2.08 9.23 7.62
CA ARG A 12 3.38 9.95 7.63
C ARG A 12 4.47 9.27 8.45
N SER A 13 4.12 8.27 9.25
CA SER A 13 5.06 7.65 10.17
C SER A 13 5.93 6.63 9.44
N SER A 14 7.26 6.76 9.56
CA SER A 14 8.23 5.71 9.24
C SER A 14 7.96 4.40 9.98
N ARG A 15 7.17 4.46 11.05
CA ARG A 15 6.81 3.34 11.91
C ARG A 15 5.48 2.71 11.55
N GLN A 16 4.80 3.14 10.49
CA GLN A 16 3.49 2.60 10.10
C GLN A 16 3.55 2.13 8.65
N THR A 17 3.12 0.89 8.40
CA THR A 17 2.83 0.42 7.05
C THR A 17 1.31 0.38 6.93
N CYS A 18 0.78 1.48 6.43
CA CYS A 18 -0.64 1.61 6.15
C CYS A 18 -0.84 2.60 5.02
N THR A 19 -1.40 2.10 3.92
CA THR A 19 -1.88 2.93 2.82
C THR A 19 -3.36 2.65 2.63
N VAL A 20 -4.18 3.69 2.68
CA VAL A 20 -5.61 3.62 2.41
C VAL A 20 -5.89 4.26 1.06
N ILE A 21 -6.45 3.50 0.14
CA ILE A 21 -6.78 3.94 -1.21
C ILE A 21 -8.31 4.00 -1.32
N ARG A 22 -8.81 5.21 -1.55
CA ARG A 22 -10.20 5.45 -1.91
C ARG A 22 -10.32 5.46 -3.42
N PHE A 23 -10.89 4.38 -3.96
CA PHE A 23 -11.23 4.32 -5.38
C PHE A 23 -12.39 5.26 -5.70
N PRO A 24 -12.43 5.82 -6.92
CA PRO A 24 -13.53 6.65 -7.36
C PRO A 24 -14.80 5.81 -7.49
N ARG A 25 -15.95 6.48 -7.48
CA ARG A 25 -17.24 5.86 -7.83
C ARG A 25 -17.30 5.60 -9.33
N ASP A 26 -18.07 4.59 -9.74
CA ASP A 26 -18.31 4.36 -11.16
C ASP A 26 -19.17 5.48 -11.76
N ASN A 27 -20.11 6.01 -10.97
CA ASN A 27 -20.83 7.23 -11.28
C ASN A 27 -20.54 8.33 -10.23
N PRO A 28 -19.71 9.34 -10.55
CA PRO A 28 -19.42 10.45 -9.65
C PRO A 28 -20.66 11.22 -9.16
N ALA A 29 -21.76 11.19 -9.92
CA ALA A 29 -23.02 11.84 -9.54
C ALA A 29 -23.89 10.97 -8.60
N ALA A 30 -23.59 9.68 -8.46
CA ALA A 30 -24.33 8.77 -7.59
C ALA A 30 -23.85 8.89 -6.14
N THR A 31 -24.40 9.86 -5.40
CA THR A 31 -24.02 10.11 -4.00
C THR A 31 -24.33 8.96 -3.04
N LYS A 32 -25.23 8.04 -3.44
CA LYS A 32 -25.58 6.81 -2.69
C LYS A 32 -24.59 5.67 -2.88
N GLU A 33 -23.77 5.72 -3.94
CA GLU A 33 -22.74 4.73 -4.17
C GLU A 33 -21.60 4.99 -3.18
N ARG A 34 -21.27 4.01 -2.33
CA ARG A 34 -20.09 4.15 -1.45
C ARG A 34 -18.82 3.97 -2.28
N PRO A 35 -17.75 4.74 -1.98
CA PRO A 35 -16.43 4.49 -2.58
C PRO A 35 -15.93 3.10 -2.19
N LEU A 36 -15.04 2.55 -3.01
CA LEU A 36 -14.36 1.28 -2.71
C LEU A 36 -13.11 1.63 -1.93
N ILE A 37 -12.96 1.04 -0.74
CA ILE A 37 -11.85 1.32 0.16
C ILE A 37 -10.91 0.13 0.15
N VAL A 38 -9.70 0.35 -0.35
CA VAL A 38 -8.60 -0.62 -0.25
C VAL A 38 -7.66 -0.18 0.85
N MET A 39 -7.23 -1.12 1.66
CA MET A 39 -6.18 -0.95 2.66
C MET A 39 -5.00 -1.84 2.26
N VAL A 40 -3.81 -1.26 2.25
CA VAL A 40 -2.54 -1.98 2.02
C VAL A 40 -1.74 -1.84 3.30
N ASP A 41 -1.55 -2.97 3.97
CA ASP A 41 -1.05 -3.09 5.32
C ASP A 41 -1.86 -2.31 6.36
N CYS A 42 -1.70 -2.70 7.61
CA CYS A 42 -2.36 -2.10 8.75
C CYS A 42 -1.52 -2.28 10.01
N GLY A 43 -0.21 -2.09 9.90
CA GLY A 43 0.69 -2.34 11.01
C GLY A 43 1.58 -1.17 11.38
N THR A 44 2.27 -1.34 12.50
CA THR A 44 3.23 -0.38 13.02
C THR A 44 4.38 -1.06 13.75
N THR A 45 5.52 -0.40 13.87
CA THR A 45 6.61 -0.85 14.76
C THR A 45 6.32 -0.55 16.24
N SER A 46 5.23 0.17 16.56
CA SER A 46 4.79 0.41 17.95
C SER A 46 4.46 -0.90 18.68
N ALA A 47 4.79 -0.94 19.98
CA ALA A 47 4.35 -2.03 20.86
C ALA A 47 2.82 -2.05 20.99
N ASP A 48 2.22 -0.86 21.04
CA ASP A 48 0.78 -0.63 21.14
C ASP A 48 0.28 -0.04 19.80
N PRO A 49 -0.23 -0.87 18.89
CA PRO A 49 -0.74 -0.40 17.61
C PRO A 49 -2.04 0.38 17.81
N PRO A 50 -2.25 1.49 17.07
CA PRO A 50 -3.53 2.19 17.11
C PRO A 50 -4.65 1.28 16.57
N PRO A 51 -5.90 1.48 17.02
CA PRO A 51 -7.06 0.85 16.41
C PRO A 51 -7.10 1.06 14.90
N VAL A 52 -7.51 0.04 14.14
CA VAL A 52 -7.64 0.13 12.67
C VAL A 52 -8.51 1.31 12.23
N ALA A 53 -9.54 1.67 13.00
CA ALA A 53 -10.40 2.81 12.68
C ALA A 53 -9.62 4.14 12.65
N ASP A 54 -8.55 4.28 13.43
CA ASP A 54 -7.71 5.47 13.44
C ASP A 54 -6.75 5.50 12.25
N LEU A 55 -6.48 4.33 11.65
CA LEU A 55 -5.67 4.17 10.44
C LEU A 55 -6.46 4.41 9.15
N VAL A 56 -7.80 4.44 9.21
CA VAL A 56 -8.69 4.65 8.06
C VAL A 56 -9.32 6.03 8.19
N PRO A 57 -8.81 7.08 7.50
CA PRO A 57 -9.32 8.44 7.61
C PRO A 57 -10.83 8.55 7.37
N GLU A 58 -11.35 7.71 6.49
CA GLU A 58 -12.77 7.58 6.14
C GLU A 58 -13.64 7.08 7.30
N ALA A 59 -13.06 6.46 8.33
CA ALA A 59 -13.80 6.06 9.53
C ALA A 59 -14.37 7.27 10.28
N SER A 60 -13.67 8.39 10.31
CA SER A 60 -14.21 9.66 10.83
C SER A 60 -15.45 10.14 10.06
N LYS A 61 -15.59 9.72 8.80
CA LYS A 61 -16.69 10.05 7.88
C LYS A 61 -17.81 8.99 7.89
N GLY A 62 -17.79 8.08 8.87
CA GLY A 62 -18.81 7.04 9.02
C GLY A 62 -18.57 5.77 8.20
N VAL A 63 -17.46 5.65 7.47
CA VAL A 63 -17.11 4.39 6.80
C VAL A 63 -16.74 3.36 7.87
N ARG A 64 -17.35 2.18 7.80
CA ARG A 64 -17.12 1.08 8.75
C ARG A 64 -16.68 -0.20 8.04
N ARG A 65 -16.18 -0.07 6.81
CA ARG A 65 -15.81 -1.20 5.97
C ARG A 65 -14.61 -0.89 5.09
N VAL A 66 -13.65 -1.80 5.10
CA VAL A 66 -12.60 -1.92 4.10
C VAL A 66 -13.02 -3.04 3.14
N ASP A 67 -13.02 -2.77 1.84
CA ASP A 67 -13.45 -3.74 0.82
C ASP A 67 -12.37 -4.77 0.52
N TYR A 68 -11.13 -4.30 0.49
CA TYR A 68 -9.95 -5.12 0.24
C TYR A 68 -8.85 -4.76 1.23
N LEU A 69 -8.28 -5.77 1.88
CA LEU A 69 -7.05 -5.66 2.64
C LEU A 69 -5.97 -6.47 1.93
N PHE A 70 -4.86 -5.84 1.61
CA PHE A 70 -3.65 -6.52 1.12
C PHE A 70 -2.59 -6.43 2.21
N LEU A 71 -2.14 -7.57 2.72
CA LEU A 71 -0.98 -7.63 3.62
C LEU A 71 0.25 -7.97 2.78
N THR A 72 1.16 -7.02 2.67
CA THR A 72 2.32 -7.12 1.77
C THR A 72 3.43 -7.98 2.33
N GLY A 73 3.45 -8.28 3.62
CA GLY A 73 4.37 -9.23 4.24
C GLY A 73 3.84 -9.76 5.57
N PRO A 74 4.38 -10.88 6.08
CA PRO A 74 4.00 -11.44 7.37
C PRO A 74 4.88 -10.93 8.53
N THR A 75 5.66 -9.87 8.32
CA THR A 75 6.37 -9.15 9.38
C THR A 75 5.37 -8.33 10.21
N ARG A 76 5.58 -8.26 11.54
CA ARG A 76 4.62 -7.65 12.49
C ARG A 76 4.21 -6.23 12.11
N SER A 77 5.12 -5.46 11.52
CA SER A 77 4.92 -4.10 11.05
C SER A 77 3.82 -3.96 10.00
N HIS A 78 3.33 -5.05 9.38
CA HIS A 78 2.32 -5.04 8.32
C HIS A 78 0.89 -5.31 8.78
N TYR A 79 0.71 -5.94 9.94
CA TYR A 79 -0.60 -6.48 10.31
C TYR A 79 -1.00 -6.27 11.77
N ASN A 80 -0.10 -5.77 12.62
CA ASN A 80 -0.33 -5.83 14.07
C ASN A 80 -1.49 -4.97 14.60
N ALA A 81 -2.15 -4.11 13.80
CA ALA A 81 -3.40 -3.47 14.22
C ALA A 81 -4.64 -4.38 14.06
N LEU A 82 -4.58 -5.49 13.33
CA LEU A 82 -5.73 -6.39 13.11
C LEU A 82 -6.38 -6.92 14.41
N PRO A 83 -5.62 -7.29 15.46
CA PRO A 83 -6.23 -7.68 16.73
C PRO A 83 -7.07 -6.57 17.39
N GLY A 84 -6.80 -5.30 17.05
CA GLY A 84 -7.49 -4.11 17.60
C GLY A 84 -8.66 -3.61 16.74
N ILE A 85 -9.22 -4.44 15.86
CA ILE A 85 -10.38 -4.03 15.03
C ILE A 85 -11.61 -3.84 15.93
N PRO A 86 -12.23 -2.64 15.93
CA PRO A 86 -13.39 -2.38 16.77
C PRO A 86 -14.63 -3.13 16.26
N THR A 87 -15.53 -3.48 17.19
CA THR A 87 -16.82 -4.09 16.87
C THR A 87 -17.58 -3.26 15.83
N GLY A 88 -18.09 -3.93 14.79
CA GLY A 88 -18.84 -3.29 13.71
C GLY A 88 -17.99 -2.71 12.58
N PHE A 89 -16.67 -2.84 12.63
CA PHE A 89 -15.80 -2.57 11.49
C PHE A 89 -15.55 -3.85 10.68
N GLU A 90 -15.84 -3.79 9.38
CA GLU A 90 -15.84 -4.94 8.49
C GLU A 90 -14.68 -4.93 7.51
N PHE A 91 -14.23 -6.13 7.16
CA PHE A 91 -13.31 -6.38 6.06
C PHE A 91 -13.99 -7.29 5.04
N GLY A 92 -13.90 -6.91 3.77
CA GLY A 92 -14.32 -7.73 2.64
C GLY A 92 -13.29 -8.80 2.33
N THR A 93 -12.61 -8.66 1.20
CA THR A 93 -11.58 -9.62 0.76
C THR A 93 -10.25 -9.31 1.44
N VAL A 94 -9.60 -10.32 2.03
CA VAL A 94 -8.26 -10.19 2.59
C VAL A 94 -7.31 -11.03 1.75
N CYS A 95 -6.24 -10.43 1.22
CA CYS A 95 -5.19 -11.11 0.48
C CYS A 95 -3.88 -11.00 1.26
N VAL A 96 -3.11 -12.09 1.35
CA VAL A 96 -1.85 -12.13 2.09
C VAL A 96 -0.69 -12.59 1.22
N ALA A 97 0.47 -12.00 1.47
CA ALA A 97 1.78 -12.51 1.07
C ALA A 97 2.22 -13.66 1.98
N GLY A 98 2.98 -14.61 1.47
CA GLY A 98 3.44 -15.78 2.24
C GLY A 98 2.28 -16.68 2.66
N SER A 99 2.45 -17.37 3.79
CA SER A 99 1.45 -18.22 4.43
C SER A 99 0.77 -17.53 5.61
N VAL A 100 -0.52 -17.74 5.81
CA VAL A 100 -1.28 -17.24 6.97
C VAL A 100 -0.64 -17.70 8.28
N GLU A 101 0.03 -18.86 8.30
CA GLU A 101 0.75 -19.39 9.47
C GLU A 101 1.90 -18.48 9.93
N GLN A 102 2.45 -17.65 9.03
CA GLN A 102 3.55 -16.74 9.33
C GLN A 102 3.09 -15.47 10.08
N TYR A 103 1.79 -15.17 10.11
CA TYR A 103 1.23 -13.94 10.68
C TYR A 103 1.03 -13.96 12.21
N GLY A 104 1.60 -14.94 12.91
CA GLY A 104 1.64 -15.01 14.37
C GLY A 104 0.31 -14.65 15.05
N ALA A 105 0.28 -13.56 15.82
CA ALA A 105 -0.91 -13.12 16.55
C ALA A 105 -2.16 -12.83 15.69
N ALA A 106 -2.02 -12.56 14.38
CA ALA A 106 -3.14 -12.33 13.49
C ALA A 106 -3.63 -13.61 12.76
N GLN A 107 -2.91 -14.73 12.87
CA GLN A 107 -3.22 -15.97 12.17
C GLN A 107 -4.67 -16.42 12.39
N ALA A 108 -5.13 -16.45 13.66
CA ALA A 108 -6.49 -16.87 14.00
C ALA A 108 -7.55 -15.95 13.36
N TRP A 109 -7.29 -14.64 13.34
CA TRP A 109 -8.18 -13.66 12.71
C TRP A 109 -8.23 -13.84 11.18
N LEU A 110 -7.08 -14.03 10.54
CA LEU A 110 -6.97 -14.25 9.10
C LEU A 110 -7.68 -15.52 8.66
N ASN A 111 -7.51 -16.62 9.41
CA ASN A 111 -8.22 -17.88 9.18
C ASN A 111 -9.74 -17.71 9.31
N ALA A 112 -10.20 -17.03 10.37
CA ALA A 112 -11.62 -16.76 10.57
C ALA A 112 -12.25 -15.89 9.46
N ARG A 113 -11.44 -15.11 8.75
CA ARG A 113 -11.85 -14.27 7.62
C ARG A 113 -11.67 -14.94 6.26
N GLY A 114 -11.16 -16.16 6.21
CA GLY A 114 -10.87 -16.85 4.95
C GLY A 114 -9.89 -16.07 4.09
N ALA A 115 -8.81 -15.56 4.71
CA ALA A 115 -7.77 -14.81 4.00
C ALA A 115 -7.24 -15.63 2.79
N ILE A 116 -7.13 -14.95 1.66
CA ILE A 116 -6.68 -15.53 0.40
C ILE A 116 -5.16 -15.48 0.36
N GLU A 117 -4.58 -16.66 0.36
CA GLU A 117 -3.17 -16.86 0.11
C GLU A 117 -2.89 -16.87 -1.40
N LEU A 118 -2.16 -15.87 -1.89
CA LEU A 118 -1.84 -15.82 -3.31
C LEU A 118 -0.85 -16.94 -3.70
N PRO A 119 -0.92 -17.50 -4.92
CA PRO A 119 0.03 -18.52 -5.38
C PRO A 119 1.49 -18.06 -5.37
N ALA A 120 2.42 -19.00 -5.58
CA ALA A 120 3.85 -18.70 -5.68
C ALA A 120 4.46 -19.26 -6.98
N PRO A 121 5.25 -18.46 -7.73
CA PRO A 121 5.25 -17.00 -7.75
C PRO A 121 3.96 -16.47 -8.39
N TYR A 122 3.38 -15.39 -7.87
CA TYR A 122 2.16 -14.81 -8.43
C TYR A 122 2.32 -13.36 -8.86
N GLY A 123 1.53 -12.99 -9.85
CA GLY A 123 1.24 -11.64 -10.28
C GLY A 123 0.27 -11.70 -11.45
N ASN A 124 -0.49 -10.64 -11.61
CA ASN A 124 -1.55 -10.59 -12.61
C ASN A 124 -0.96 -10.70 -14.02
N ALA A 125 -1.38 -11.75 -14.74
CA ALA A 125 -0.94 -12.01 -16.11
C ALA A 125 -1.77 -11.28 -17.18
N PHE A 126 -2.98 -10.80 -16.82
CA PHE A 126 -3.89 -10.12 -17.74
C PHE A 126 -4.72 -9.07 -17.02
N GLY A 127 -4.32 -7.80 -17.13
CA GLY A 127 -5.07 -6.66 -16.61
C GLY A 127 -5.03 -6.50 -15.08
N PRO A 128 -5.76 -5.50 -14.55
CA PRO A 128 -5.73 -5.17 -13.13
C PRO A 128 -6.45 -6.21 -12.27
N TYR A 129 -5.99 -6.36 -11.02
CA TYR A 129 -6.66 -7.17 -10.01
C TYR A 129 -7.97 -6.50 -9.56
N LEU A 130 -7.96 -5.18 -9.41
CA LEU A 130 -9.16 -4.37 -9.14
C LEU A 130 -9.21 -3.20 -10.11
N SER A 131 -10.41 -2.89 -10.59
CA SER A 131 -10.66 -1.70 -11.40
C SER A 131 -11.98 -1.08 -10.98
N ARG A 132 -12.00 0.24 -10.75
CA ARG A 132 -13.23 1.01 -10.52
C ARG A 132 -13.05 2.43 -11.03
N GLY A 133 -14.00 2.91 -11.83
CA GLY A 133 -13.80 4.14 -12.62
C GLY A 133 -12.49 4.08 -13.42
N SER A 134 -11.65 5.12 -13.29
CA SER A 134 -10.33 5.20 -13.93
C SER A 134 -9.18 4.70 -13.05
N ALA A 135 -9.46 4.16 -11.86
CA ALA A 135 -8.45 3.63 -10.95
C ALA A 135 -8.28 2.12 -11.14
N GLN A 136 -7.04 1.67 -11.24
CA GLN A 136 -6.68 0.27 -11.47
C GLN A 136 -5.58 -0.15 -10.50
N LEU A 137 -5.74 -1.30 -9.84
CA LEU A 137 -4.73 -1.87 -8.95
C LEU A 137 -4.27 -3.21 -9.48
N TYR A 138 -2.97 -3.35 -9.63
CA TYR A 138 -2.28 -4.54 -10.12
C TYR A 138 -1.49 -5.18 -9.00
N ILE A 139 -1.50 -6.51 -8.95
CA ILE A 139 -0.51 -7.28 -8.16
C ILE A 139 0.63 -7.61 -9.12
N LEU A 140 1.75 -6.91 -8.97
CA LEU A 140 2.90 -7.06 -9.86
C LEU A 140 3.79 -8.23 -9.47
N ALA A 141 3.92 -8.53 -8.19
CA ALA A 141 4.68 -9.65 -7.69
C ALA A 141 4.21 -10.04 -6.28
N VAL A 142 4.29 -11.32 -5.96
CA VAL A 142 4.16 -11.87 -4.61
C VAL A 142 4.79 -13.25 -4.58
N ASN A 143 5.33 -13.66 -3.43
CA ASN A 143 5.91 -14.99 -3.23
C ASN A 143 6.99 -15.34 -4.26
N ALA A 144 7.91 -14.41 -4.54
CA ALA A 144 8.82 -14.51 -5.67
C ALA A 144 9.82 -15.66 -5.55
N SER A 145 10.18 -16.05 -4.33
CA SER A 145 11.04 -17.21 -4.04
C SER A 145 10.43 -18.55 -4.47
N GLY A 146 9.11 -18.62 -4.66
CA GLY A 146 8.38 -19.89 -4.83
C GLY A 146 8.12 -20.65 -3.53
N ASP A 147 8.75 -20.25 -2.41
CA ASP A 147 8.56 -20.86 -1.09
C ASP A 147 7.81 -19.92 -0.14
N ARG A 148 6.50 -20.18 -0.02
CA ARG A 148 5.59 -19.41 0.84
C ARG A 148 5.89 -19.56 2.33
N ASN A 149 6.71 -20.53 2.72
CA ASN A 149 7.10 -20.80 4.11
C ASN A 149 8.59 -20.49 4.35
N ALA A 150 9.22 -19.71 3.46
CA ALA A 150 10.62 -19.33 3.58
C ALA A 150 10.94 -18.75 4.98
N ALA A 151 12.13 -19.10 5.49
CA ALA A 151 12.59 -18.67 6.81
C ALA A 151 12.74 -17.15 6.93
N ASP A 152 13.16 -16.50 5.83
CA ASP A 152 13.04 -15.05 5.69
C ASP A 152 11.69 -14.73 5.04
N PRO A 153 10.72 -14.17 5.79
CA PRO A 153 9.41 -13.83 5.23
C PRO A 153 9.44 -12.72 4.17
N ALA A 154 10.47 -11.87 4.14
CA ALA A 154 10.53 -10.74 3.21
C ALA A 154 10.59 -11.18 1.74
N VAL A 155 11.13 -12.37 1.47
CA VAL A 155 11.18 -12.95 0.10
C VAL A 155 9.79 -13.21 -0.48
N ASN A 156 8.76 -13.26 0.38
CA ASN A 156 7.38 -13.47 -0.03
C ASN A 156 6.58 -12.19 -0.26
N ALA A 157 7.22 -11.02 -0.09
CA ALA A 157 6.55 -9.73 -0.13
C ALA A 157 5.70 -9.51 -1.39
N MET A 158 4.64 -8.71 -1.25
CA MET A 158 3.74 -8.30 -2.33
C MET A 158 4.10 -6.91 -2.84
N VAL A 159 4.21 -6.78 -4.16
CA VAL A 159 4.36 -5.50 -4.86
C VAL A 159 3.07 -5.16 -5.59
N LEU A 160 2.53 -3.98 -5.32
CA LEU A 160 1.29 -3.48 -5.92
C LEU A 160 1.56 -2.23 -6.75
N LEU A 161 0.85 -2.08 -7.87
CA LEU A 161 0.81 -0.85 -8.64
C LEU A 161 -0.62 -0.34 -8.71
N LEU A 162 -0.87 0.86 -8.18
CA LEU A 162 -2.08 1.63 -8.43
C LEU A 162 -1.84 2.56 -9.61
N THR A 163 -2.75 2.64 -10.56
CA THR A 163 -2.75 3.64 -11.63
C THR A 163 -4.05 4.45 -11.60
N TYR A 164 -3.94 5.75 -11.89
CA TYR A 164 -5.09 6.65 -12.03
C TYR A 164 -4.73 7.82 -12.94
N GLY A 165 -5.41 7.91 -14.09
CA GLY A 165 -5.07 8.88 -15.13
C GLY A 165 -3.64 8.66 -15.62
N THR A 166 -2.80 9.70 -15.61
CA THR A 166 -1.39 9.63 -16.01
C THR A 166 -0.44 9.35 -14.84
N ASN A 167 -0.94 8.91 -13.68
CA ASN A 167 -0.14 8.74 -12.46
C ASN A 167 -0.19 7.31 -11.95
N GLY A 168 0.91 6.84 -11.38
CA GLY A 168 1.02 5.57 -10.70
C GLY A 168 1.53 5.70 -9.27
N VAL A 169 1.20 4.73 -8.43
CA VAL A 169 1.80 4.52 -7.10
C VAL A 169 2.25 3.06 -7.00
N LEU A 170 3.54 2.84 -6.79
CA LEU A 170 4.14 1.52 -6.61
C LEU A 170 4.37 1.28 -5.12
N LEU A 171 3.61 0.36 -4.54
CA LEU A 171 3.71 -0.04 -3.14
C LEU A 171 4.59 -1.29 -3.04
N LEU A 172 5.73 -1.16 -2.38
CA LEU A 172 6.80 -2.18 -2.34
C LEU A 172 6.75 -3.07 -1.09
N GLY A 173 6.13 -2.61 0.01
CA GLY A 173 6.22 -3.31 1.30
C GLY A 173 7.69 -3.54 1.71
N ASP A 174 7.99 -4.77 2.12
CA ASP A 174 9.32 -5.29 2.45
C ASP A 174 9.99 -6.04 1.27
N ALA A 175 9.64 -5.71 0.02
CA ALA A 175 10.12 -6.46 -1.16
C ALA A 175 11.65 -6.55 -1.26
N THR A 176 12.13 -7.79 -1.42
CA THR A 176 13.53 -8.09 -1.74
C THR A 176 13.84 -7.83 -3.21
N SER A 177 15.12 -7.86 -3.57
CA SER A 177 15.58 -7.72 -4.95
C SER A 177 14.95 -8.74 -5.90
N GLU A 178 14.65 -9.96 -5.44
CA GLU A 178 14.01 -11.01 -6.26
C GLU A 178 12.56 -10.65 -6.59
N THR A 179 11.77 -10.29 -5.57
CA THR A 179 10.38 -9.83 -5.75
C THR A 179 10.32 -8.61 -6.65
N TRP A 180 11.28 -7.71 -6.48
CA TRP A 180 11.46 -6.57 -7.35
C TRP A 180 11.73 -6.96 -8.80
N LEU A 181 12.70 -7.84 -9.09
CA LEU A 181 13.03 -8.26 -10.45
C LEU A 181 11.82 -8.90 -11.15
N LEU A 182 11.03 -9.67 -10.40
CA LEU A 182 9.79 -10.24 -10.91
C LEU A 182 8.77 -9.14 -11.26
N ALA A 183 8.56 -8.16 -10.37
CA ALA A 183 7.66 -7.03 -10.63
C ALA A 183 8.10 -6.23 -11.86
N LYS A 184 9.40 -5.93 -11.97
CA LYS A 184 10.01 -5.24 -13.12
C LYS A 184 9.76 -5.99 -14.42
N ALA A 185 10.06 -7.28 -14.45
CA ALA A 185 9.86 -8.10 -15.64
C ALA A 185 8.40 -8.07 -16.10
N ARG A 186 7.42 -8.07 -15.18
CA ARG A 186 6.00 -7.97 -15.54
C ARG A 186 5.59 -6.60 -16.08
N LEU A 187 6.23 -5.53 -15.61
CA LEU A 187 6.04 -4.19 -16.16
C LEU A 187 6.60 -4.07 -17.57
N GLU A 188 7.82 -4.60 -17.81
CA GLU A 188 8.53 -4.48 -19.11
C GLU A 188 7.96 -5.40 -20.20
N THR A 189 7.54 -6.61 -19.83
CA THR A 189 7.05 -7.61 -20.80
C THR A 189 5.59 -7.40 -21.22
N GLY A 190 4.90 -6.40 -20.66
CA GLY A 190 3.49 -6.15 -20.95
C GLY A 190 2.53 -7.18 -20.35
N GLY A 191 3.01 -8.06 -19.47
CA GLY A 191 2.18 -9.04 -18.74
C GLY A 191 1.08 -8.41 -17.87
N THR A 192 1.10 -7.09 -17.67
CA THR A 192 0.03 -6.33 -17.00
C THR A 192 -0.90 -5.61 -17.99
N GLY A 193 -0.83 -5.91 -19.29
CA GLY A 193 -1.65 -5.29 -20.32
C GLY A 193 -1.25 -3.85 -20.67
N ASN A 194 0.04 -3.52 -20.54
CA ASN A 194 0.60 -2.16 -20.63
C ASN A 194 0.21 -1.25 -19.45
N ALA A 195 0.28 -1.72 -18.20
CA ALA A 195 -0.07 -0.90 -17.03
C ALA A 195 0.72 0.43 -16.91
N LEU A 196 1.86 0.54 -17.58
CA LEU A 196 2.66 1.78 -17.63
C LEU A 196 2.27 2.74 -18.75
N LYS A 197 1.47 2.30 -19.74
CA LYS A 197 1.18 3.11 -20.92
C LYS A 197 0.35 4.34 -20.55
N GLY A 198 0.83 5.51 -20.96
CA GLY A 198 0.18 6.80 -20.70
C GLY A 198 0.39 7.31 -19.27
N LEU A 199 1.15 6.61 -18.44
CA LEU A 199 1.65 7.18 -17.19
C LEU A 199 2.79 8.15 -17.51
N THR A 200 2.76 9.31 -16.89
CA THR A 200 3.82 10.33 -16.93
C THR A 200 4.67 10.30 -15.66
N SER A 201 4.14 9.73 -14.57
CA SER A 201 4.89 9.59 -13.33
C SER A 201 4.44 8.45 -12.42
N ILE A 202 5.37 7.88 -11.66
CA ILE A 202 5.11 6.89 -10.61
C ILE A 202 5.67 7.36 -9.27
N ALA A 203 4.87 7.30 -8.22
CA ALA A 203 5.30 7.46 -6.83
C ALA A 203 5.71 6.10 -6.26
N LEU A 204 6.96 5.93 -5.80
CA LEU A 204 7.35 4.72 -5.07
C LEU A 204 7.03 4.87 -3.58
N VAL A 205 6.53 3.81 -2.92
CA VAL A 205 6.25 3.79 -1.49
C VAL A 205 6.74 2.44 -0.94
N GLY A 206 7.63 2.44 0.04
CA GLY A 206 8.21 1.22 0.60
C GLY A 206 8.73 1.39 2.01
N HIS A 207 9.08 0.28 2.67
CA HIS A 207 9.57 0.28 4.04
C HIS A 207 11.07 0.68 4.14
N PRO A 208 11.42 1.70 4.94
CA PRO A 208 12.77 2.26 5.03
C PRO A 208 13.81 1.45 5.84
N ASP A 209 13.40 0.45 6.65
CA ASP A 209 14.38 -0.36 7.41
C ASP A 209 15.21 -1.28 6.50
N ALA A 210 14.74 -1.49 5.27
CA ALA A 210 15.59 -1.99 4.21
C ALA A 210 16.33 -0.78 3.61
N ALA A 211 17.52 -0.49 4.14
CA ALA A 211 18.50 0.41 3.51
C ALA A 211 18.80 0.03 2.03
N SER A 212 18.36 -1.15 1.60
CA SER A 212 18.38 -1.72 0.25
C SER A 212 17.04 -1.73 -0.52
N ALA A 213 15.88 -1.40 0.08
CA ALA A 213 14.58 -1.50 -0.63
C ALA A 213 14.24 -0.27 -1.49
N VAL A 214 14.73 0.90 -1.10
CA VAL A 214 14.64 2.12 -1.94
C VAL A 214 15.95 2.37 -2.70
N GLY A 215 17.04 1.69 -2.34
CA GLY A 215 18.32 1.73 -3.06
C GLY A 215 18.40 0.61 -4.10
N ALA A 216 18.44 1.00 -5.39
CA ALA A 216 18.67 0.18 -6.58
C ALA A 216 17.73 -1.02 -6.79
N PRO A 217 16.99 -1.10 -7.93
CA PRO A 217 17.47 -0.62 -9.24
C PRO A 217 16.72 0.56 -9.87
N TRP A 218 15.67 1.15 -9.27
CA TRP A 218 14.96 2.27 -9.91
C TRP A 218 15.75 3.58 -9.90
N ILE A 219 16.40 3.91 -8.78
CA ILE A 219 17.14 5.18 -8.62
C ILE A 219 18.31 5.26 -9.62
N ASP A 220 18.88 4.11 -9.99
CA ASP A 220 20.04 4.02 -10.87
C ASP A 220 19.70 3.51 -12.29
N ALA A 221 18.41 3.28 -12.60
CA ALA A 221 18.00 2.84 -13.93
C ALA A 221 18.13 4.01 -14.94
N PRO A 222 18.82 3.82 -16.08
CA PRO A 222 18.94 4.86 -17.11
C PRO A 222 17.56 5.35 -17.58
N GLY A 223 17.34 6.67 -17.56
CA GLY A 223 16.12 7.33 -18.06
C GLY A 223 15.03 7.61 -17.02
N TRP A 224 15.18 7.15 -15.78
CA TRP A 224 14.25 7.35 -14.68
C TRP A 224 14.67 8.59 -13.86
N GLU A 225 13.99 9.74 -14.02
CA GLU A 225 14.27 10.96 -13.24
C GLU A 225 13.60 10.88 -11.86
N VAL A 226 14.37 10.64 -10.80
CA VAL A 226 13.85 10.57 -9.42
C VAL A 226 13.79 11.95 -8.79
N THR A 227 12.60 12.37 -8.37
CA THR A 227 12.43 13.51 -7.44
C THR A 227 12.04 12.96 -6.07
N ASP A 228 12.93 13.12 -5.08
CA ASP A 228 12.62 12.79 -3.68
C ASP A 228 11.52 13.73 -3.14
N ILE A 229 10.35 13.17 -2.86
CA ILE A 229 9.31 13.79 -2.06
C ILE A 229 9.60 13.38 -0.60
N ALA A 230 10.24 14.29 0.13
CA ALA A 230 10.46 14.12 1.57
C ALA A 230 9.10 14.04 2.29
N VAL A 231 8.74 12.86 2.77
CA VAL A 231 7.67 12.72 3.78
C VAL A 231 8.26 13.22 5.10
N GLY A 232 7.55 14.14 5.75
CA GLY A 232 8.06 15.06 6.78
C GLY A 232 8.81 14.42 7.97
N PRO A 233 9.39 15.25 8.86
CA PRO A 233 10.22 14.76 9.96
C PRO A 233 9.46 13.77 10.84
N ASP A 234 10.14 12.69 11.23
CA ASP A 234 9.66 11.76 12.26
C ASP A 234 9.33 12.59 13.52
N PRO A 235 8.07 12.61 14.00
CA PRO A 235 7.69 13.44 15.14
C PRO A 235 8.41 13.04 16.44
N VAL A 236 9.11 11.89 16.49
CA VAL A 236 9.80 11.44 17.70
C VAL A 236 11.14 10.78 17.38
N GLY A 237 12.16 11.59 17.07
CA GLY A 237 13.58 11.37 17.42
C GLY A 237 14.19 9.96 17.23
N ALA A 238 13.75 9.16 16.26
CA ALA A 238 14.28 7.81 16.05
C ALA A 238 15.07 7.67 14.77
N THR A 239 15.97 6.70 14.80
CA THR A 239 16.94 6.27 13.80
C THR A 239 16.35 5.65 12.53
N HIS A 240 15.04 5.79 12.29
CA HIS A 240 14.35 5.19 11.15
C HIS A 240 14.22 6.20 10.00
N GLN A 241 14.61 5.80 8.79
CA GLN A 241 14.48 6.65 7.60
C GLN A 241 12.98 6.89 7.29
N PRO A 242 12.59 8.04 6.73
CA PRO A 242 11.19 8.32 6.38
C PRO A 242 10.70 7.43 5.22
N VAL A 243 9.38 7.28 5.08
CA VAL A 243 8.76 6.77 3.84
C VAL A 243 9.29 7.64 2.69
N ARG A 244 10.02 7.04 1.76
CA ARG A 244 10.51 7.74 0.58
C ARG A 244 9.44 7.68 -0.48
N VAL A 245 8.95 8.84 -0.89
CA VAL A 245 8.16 8.94 -2.11
C VAL A 245 9.05 9.48 -3.20
N ALA A 246 9.46 8.64 -4.14
CA ALA A 246 10.17 9.09 -5.32
C ALA A 246 9.15 9.26 -6.44
N GLN A 247 9.05 10.45 -7.04
CA GLN A 247 8.34 10.59 -8.31
C GLN A 247 9.32 10.27 -9.43
N VAL A 248 8.94 9.36 -10.33
CA VAL A 248 9.78 9.00 -11.46
C VAL A 248 9.10 9.24 -12.79
N ALA A 249 9.74 10.01 -13.65
CA ALA A 249 9.30 10.23 -15.02
C ALA A 249 9.49 8.95 -15.85
N ILE A 250 8.51 8.62 -16.68
CA ILE A 250 8.61 7.48 -17.60
C ILE A 250 9.35 7.93 -18.87
N PRO A 251 10.42 7.22 -19.30
CA PRO A 251 11.20 7.61 -20.47
C PRO A 251 10.33 7.81 -21.72
N GLY A 252 10.46 8.96 -22.37
CA GLY A 252 9.77 9.28 -23.64
C GLY A 252 8.36 9.86 -23.49
N GLU A 253 7.80 9.89 -22.27
CA GLU A 253 6.53 10.54 -21.96
C GLU A 253 6.83 11.92 -21.34
N GLY A 254 6.28 13.00 -21.91
CA GLY A 254 6.59 14.37 -21.49
C GLY A 254 6.36 14.66 -19.99
N ARG A 255 6.90 15.77 -19.48
CA ARG A 255 6.74 16.16 -18.05
C ARG A 255 5.26 16.24 -17.65
N PRO A 256 4.90 15.80 -16.43
CA PRO A 256 3.51 15.71 -15.99
C PRO A 256 2.82 17.09 -15.95
N SER A 257 1.59 17.18 -16.46
CA SER A 257 0.63 18.22 -16.06
C SER A 257 0.10 17.93 -14.66
N ALA A 258 -0.51 18.94 -14.00
CA ALA A 258 -1.08 18.82 -12.66
C ALA A 258 -1.86 17.51 -12.44
N SER A 259 -1.49 16.75 -11.40
CA SER A 259 -1.98 15.40 -11.14
C SER A 259 -3.35 15.39 -10.46
N PRO A 260 -4.31 14.57 -10.91
CA PRO A 260 -5.57 14.35 -10.20
C PRO A 260 -5.43 13.32 -9.06
N LEU A 261 -4.25 12.71 -8.88
CA LEU A 261 -3.93 11.85 -7.74
C LEU A 261 -3.63 12.73 -6.52
N VAL A 262 -4.43 12.59 -5.47
CA VAL A 262 -4.17 13.26 -4.19
C VAL A 262 -3.42 12.29 -3.29
N LEU A 263 -2.13 12.58 -3.04
CA LEU A 263 -1.36 11.97 -1.98
C LEU A 263 -1.66 12.71 -0.68
N ASP A 264 -2.52 12.14 0.14
CA ASP A 264 -2.82 12.69 1.47
C ASP A 264 -1.92 12.06 2.52
N PHE A 265 -1.48 12.90 3.43
CA PHE A 265 -0.63 12.55 4.54
C PHE A 265 -1.27 13.17 5.79
N PRO A 266 -2.26 12.53 6.41
CA PRO A 266 -2.98 13.11 7.54
C PRO A 266 -2.04 13.43 8.70
N THR A 267 -2.20 14.62 9.29
CA THR A 267 -1.29 15.21 10.28
C THR A 267 -1.55 14.82 11.73
N SER A 268 -2.46 13.88 12.01
CA SER A 268 -2.81 13.56 13.40
C SER A 268 -3.33 12.14 13.54
N ALA A 269 -2.61 11.31 14.30
CA ALA A 269 -3.33 10.49 15.27
C ALA A 269 -4.09 11.48 16.17
N PRO A 270 -5.37 11.25 16.50
CA PRO A 270 -6.01 12.07 17.53
C PRO A 270 -5.10 12.05 18.75
N GLU A 271 -4.79 13.23 19.30
CA GLU A 271 -4.07 13.32 20.55
C GLU A 271 -4.76 12.39 21.54
N VAL A 272 -4.06 11.33 21.99
CA VAL A 272 -4.54 10.52 23.10
C VAL A 272 -4.81 11.51 24.23
N PRO A 273 -6.06 11.61 24.74
CA PRO A 273 -6.33 12.48 25.88
C PRO A 273 -5.38 12.05 26.98
N ARG A 274 -4.43 12.92 27.36
CA ARG A 274 -3.59 12.68 28.52
C ARG A 274 -4.56 12.46 29.68
N ALA A 275 -4.53 11.26 30.25
CA ALA A 275 -5.23 11.00 31.49
C ALA A 275 -4.76 12.06 32.49
N VAL A 276 -5.70 12.90 32.95
CA VAL A 276 -5.48 13.76 34.09
C VAL A 276 -5.30 12.81 35.26
N VAL A 277 -4.05 12.62 35.70
CA VAL A 277 -3.80 12.05 37.01
C VAL A 277 -4.30 13.10 38.01
N ALA A 278 -5.47 12.86 38.57
CA ALA A 278 -5.96 13.60 39.72
C ALA A 278 -4.99 13.33 40.88
N GLY A 279 -4.28 14.36 41.29
CA GLY A 279 -3.67 14.50 42.62
C GLY A 279 -4.45 15.57 43.38
#